data_AF-A0A4U5WCY3-F1
#
_entry.id   AF-A0A4U5WCY3-F1
#
_cell.length_a   1.000
_cell.length_b   1.000
_cell.length_c   1.000
_cell.angle_alpha   90.00
_cell.angle_beta   90.00
_cell.angle_gamma   90.00
#
_symmetry.space_group_name_H-M   'P 1'
#
loop_
_entity.id
_entity.type
_entity.pdbx_description
1 polymer ?
#
loop_
_entity_poly.entity_id
_entity_poly.type
_entity_poly.pdbx_seq_one_letter_code
_entity_poly.pdbx_strand_id
1 'polypeptide(L)'
;MIDQLAGAEPAAARSAAVVPSSLEWAEGRTAQALHCGRRPAAAARPGGRRRVPRLALAAKLVALGGTEEAEELLGQVSAKSDDAVHRPAADLVRAAGLRAGDLNAARRRARDAGSAASDSGLPGLAAWAWATLCRADLLADDTGSAAGHLTRAAGDTGRAPARSVDHPRPRGPDDPRRRRGPPAAARPRPATRRR
;
A
#
# COMPACT_ATOMS: atom_id res chain seq x y z
N MET A 1 10.82 -14.21 -28.26
CA MET A 1 9.84 -13.95 -27.18
C MET A 1 10.36 -12.91 -26.19
N ILE A 2 10.97 -11.81 -26.67
CA ILE A 2 11.50 -10.71 -25.83
C ILE A 2 10.87 -9.36 -26.23
N ASP A 3 10.19 -9.30 -27.38
CA ASP A 3 9.55 -8.07 -27.90
C ASP A 3 8.13 -7.80 -27.38
N GLN A 4 7.53 -8.69 -26.57
CA GLN A 4 6.17 -8.50 -26.05
C GLN A 4 6.06 -7.62 -24.79
N LEU A 5 7.18 -7.14 -24.23
CA LEU A 5 7.18 -6.22 -23.09
C LEU A 5 7.24 -4.73 -23.48
N ALA A 6 7.28 -4.42 -24.79
CA ALA A 6 7.25 -3.04 -25.29
C ALA A 6 5.93 -2.31 -24.98
N GLY A 7 4.88 -3.04 -24.57
CA GLY A 7 3.57 -2.51 -24.14
C GLY A 7 3.31 -2.57 -22.64
N ALA A 8 4.31 -2.79 -21.78
CA ALA A 8 4.10 -2.81 -20.34
C ALA A 8 3.78 -1.39 -19.82
N GLU A 9 2.50 -1.19 -19.49
CA GLU A 9 1.94 -0.11 -18.67
C GLU A 9 2.98 0.50 -17.71
N PRO A 10 3.13 1.84 -17.64
CA PRO A 10 4.14 2.51 -16.82
C PRO A 10 4.13 2.11 -15.34
N ALA A 11 3.02 1.61 -14.82
CA ALA A 11 2.91 1.05 -13.47
C ALA A 11 3.62 -0.30 -13.33
N ALA A 12 3.43 -1.24 -14.26
CA ALA A 12 4.05 -2.57 -14.22
C ALA A 12 5.58 -2.49 -14.33
N ALA A 13 6.09 -1.60 -15.19
CA ALA A 13 7.52 -1.35 -15.32
C ALA A 13 8.16 -0.72 -14.06
N ARG A 14 7.42 0.11 -13.31
CA ARG A 14 7.89 0.68 -12.03
C ARG A 14 8.02 -0.39 -10.95
N SER A 15 7.04 -1.29 -10.85
CA SER A 15 7.06 -2.39 -9.88
C SER A 15 8.16 -3.39 -10.18
N ALA A 16 8.35 -3.79 -11.45
CA ALA A 16 9.38 -4.74 -11.85
C ALA A 16 10.82 -4.29 -11.49
N ALA A 17 11.09 -2.97 -11.50
CA ALA A 17 12.40 -2.43 -11.17
C ALA A 17 12.74 -2.52 -9.66
N VAL A 18 11.76 -2.64 -8.78
CA VAL A 18 11.97 -2.63 -7.32
C VAL A 18 11.73 -4.01 -6.70
N VAL A 19 10.89 -4.84 -7.33
CA VAL A 19 10.51 -6.18 -6.84
C VAL A 19 11.71 -7.04 -6.42
N PRO A 20 12.78 -7.21 -7.23
CA PRO A 20 13.92 -8.04 -6.82
C PRO A 20 14.57 -7.53 -5.53
N SER A 21 14.79 -6.22 -5.41
CA SER A 21 15.36 -5.62 -4.20
C SER A 21 14.44 -5.75 -2.98
N SER A 22 13.11 -5.72 -3.17
CA SER A 22 12.16 -5.85 -2.07
C SER A 22 11.96 -7.29 -1.61
N LEU A 23 12.05 -8.28 -2.50
CA LEU A 23 12.02 -9.71 -2.13
C LEU A 23 13.24 -10.07 -1.28
N GLU A 24 14.43 -9.69 -1.73
CA GLU A 24 15.67 -9.89 -0.98
C GLU A 24 15.62 -9.24 0.41
N TRP A 25 14.98 -8.06 0.52
CA TRP A 25 14.78 -7.38 1.80
C TRP A 25 13.82 -8.14 2.71
N ALA A 26 12.68 -8.61 2.18
CA ALA A 26 11.70 -9.39 2.94
C ALA A 26 12.28 -10.73 3.44
N GLU A 27 13.21 -11.32 2.69
CA GLU A 27 13.91 -12.56 3.06
C GLU A 27 15.12 -12.32 3.98
N GLY A 28 15.34 -11.08 4.45
CA GLY A 28 16.43 -10.73 5.37
C GLY A 28 17.81 -10.67 4.71
N ARG A 29 17.93 -10.85 3.40
CA ARG A 29 19.18 -10.77 2.65
C ARG A 29 19.53 -9.31 2.32
N THR A 30 19.85 -8.54 3.35
CA THR A 30 20.05 -7.08 3.28
C THR A 30 21.12 -6.66 2.27
N ALA A 31 22.28 -7.34 2.21
CA ALA A 31 23.34 -7.03 1.26
C ALA A 31 22.89 -7.20 -0.20
N GLN A 32 22.17 -8.30 -0.49
CA GLN A 32 21.63 -8.57 -1.82
C GLN A 32 20.51 -7.59 -2.19
N ALA A 33 19.68 -7.22 -1.21
CA ALA A 33 18.63 -6.21 -1.39
C ALA A 33 19.21 -4.85 -1.81
N LEU A 34 20.32 -4.41 -1.19
CA LEU A 34 21.03 -3.19 -1.56
C LEU A 34 21.68 -3.30 -2.94
N HIS A 35 22.36 -4.41 -3.23
CA HIS A 35 22.98 -4.66 -4.54
C HIS A 35 21.94 -4.57 -5.67
N CYS A 36 20.83 -5.30 -5.53
CA CYS A 36 19.72 -5.28 -6.48
C CYS A 36 19.06 -3.90 -6.58
N GLY A 37 19.02 -3.11 -5.49
CA GLY A 37 18.40 -1.78 -5.46
C GLY A 37 19.24 -0.67 -6.10
N ARG A 38 20.57 -0.74 -6.01
CA ARG A 38 21.48 0.28 -6.58
C ARG A 38 21.44 0.32 -8.11
N ARG A 39 21.36 -0.83 -8.77
CA ARG A 39 21.28 -0.93 -10.25
C ARG A 39 20.14 -0.09 -10.86
N PRO A 40 18.86 -0.27 -10.48
CA PRO A 40 17.75 0.52 -11.02
C PRO A 40 17.76 1.98 -10.52
N ALA A 41 18.31 2.27 -9.34
CA ALA A 41 18.47 3.64 -8.84
C ALA A 41 19.49 4.46 -9.65
N ALA A 42 20.54 3.81 -10.15
CA ALA A 42 21.60 4.40 -10.96
C ALA A 42 21.25 4.48 -12.46
N ALA A 43 20.41 3.58 -12.98
CA ALA A 43 20.18 3.39 -14.42
C ALA A 43 19.86 4.68 -15.19
N ALA A 44 20.67 5.02 -16.20
CA ALA A 44 20.73 6.31 -16.90
C ALA A 44 19.57 6.63 -17.89
N ARG A 45 18.38 6.03 -17.77
CA ARG A 45 17.31 6.30 -18.75
C ARG A 45 16.66 7.69 -18.60
N PRO A 46 16.33 8.40 -19.70
CA PRO A 46 15.60 9.66 -19.66
C PRO A 46 14.13 9.44 -19.24
N GLY A 47 13.54 10.40 -18.52
CA GLY A 47 12.09 10.44 -18.29
C GLY A 47 11.56 10.00 -16.91
N GLY A 48 12.11 10.51 -15.80
CA GLY A 48 11.42 10.51 -14.49
C GLY A 48 11.22 9.15 -13.76
N ARG A 49 11.45 8.02 -14.42
CA ARG A 49 11.17 6.65 -13.92
C ARG A 49 12.06 6.16 -12.77
N ARG A 50 12.95 7.01 -12.23
CA ARG A 50 13.92 6.62 -11.19
C ARG A 50 13.51 6.98 -9.77
N ARG A 51 12.43 7.74 -9.58
CA ARG A 51 12.03 8.21 -8.25
C ARG A 51 11.66 7.05 -7.33
N VAL A 52 10.89 6.08 -7.82
CA VAL A 52 10.45 4.92 -7.03
C VAL A 52 11.64 4.02 -6.63
N PRO A 53 12.56 3.60 -7.54
CA PRO A 53 13.75 2.85 -7.12
C PRO A 53 14.65 3.59 -6.13
N ARG A 54 14.85 4.91 -6.31
CA ARG A 54 15.68 5.72 -5.40
C ARG A 54 15.04 5.84 -4.02
N LEU A 55 13.74 6.10 -3.96
CA LEU A 55 12.99 6.15 -2.70
C LEU A 55 13.04 4.82 -1.97
N ALA A 56 12.83 3.71 -2.69
CA ALA A 56 12.87 2.37 -2.10
C ALA A 56 14.27 1.98 -1.60
N LEU A 57 15.32 2.39 -2.31
CA LEU A 57 16.70 2.20 -1.84
C LEU A 57 17.01 3.07 -0.62
N ALA A 58 16.63 4.35 -0.65
CA ALA A 58 16.84 5.27 0.47
C ALA A 58 16.15 4.79 1.75
N ALA A 59 14.92 4.27 1.67
CA ALA A 59 14.21 3.72 2.82
C ALA A 59 14.97 2.54 3.47
N LYS A 60 15.56 1.66 2.66
CA LYS A 60 16.37 0.53 3.14
C LYS A 60 17.68 1.00 3.77
N LEU A 61 18.35 1.96 3.13
CA LEU A 61 19.57 2.56 3.66
C LEU A 61 19.33 3.24 5.00
N VAL A 62 18.24 4.01 5.13
CA VAL A 62 17.79 4.60 6.41
C VAL A 62 17.57 3.53 7.48
N ALA A 63 16.87 2.44 7.14
CA ALA A 63 16.63 1.33 8.08
C ALA A 63 17.92 0.65 8.56
N LEU A 64 18.99 0.68 7.74
CA LEU A 64 20.31 0.15 8.08
C LEU A 64 21.27 1.20 8.68
N GLY A 65 20.83 2.44 8.88
CA GLY A 65 21.65 3.53 9.40
C GLY A 65 22.59 4.21 8.38
N GLY A 66 22.51 3.84 7.10
CA GLY A 66 23.26 4.46 6.01
C GLY A 66 22.64 5.80 5.57
N THR A 67 22.86 6.85 6.36
CA THR A 67 22.14 8.13 6.20
C THR A 67 22.64 9.00 5.04
N GLU A 68 23.94 8.97 4.71
CA GLU A 68 24.50 9.86 3.68
C GLU A 68 24.03 9.49 2.26
N GLU A 69 24.20 8.23 1.83
CA GLU A 69 23.72 7.75 0.53
C GLU A 69 22.19 7.90 0.43
N ALA A 70 21.47 7.68 1.53
CA ALA A 70 20.02 7.87 1.58
C ALA A 70 19.63 9.33 1.31
N GLU A 71 20.27 10.30 1.97
CA GLU A 71 19.96 11.72 1.77
C GLU A 71 20.27 12.19 0.35
N GLU A 72 21.36 11.73 -0.27
CA GLU A 72 21.66 12.05 -1.65
C GLU A 72 20.52 11.57 -2.59
N LEU A 73 20.08 10.32 -2.42
CA LEU A 73 18.99 9.74 -3.20
C LEU A 73 17.68 10.50 -3.00
N LEU A 74 17.37 10.88 -1.75
CA LEU A 74 16.16 11.65 -1.42
C LEU A 74 16.22 13.07 -1.99
N GLY A 75 17.40 13.72 -1.97
CA GLY A 75 17.63 15.00 -2.65
C GLY A 75 17.33 14.92 -4.15
N GLN A 76 17.79 13.85 -4.80
CA GLN A 76 17.50 13.61 -6.23
C GLN A 76 16.02 13.33 -6.51
N VAL A 77 15.26 12.78 -5.55
CA VAL A 77 13.81 12.57 -5.66
C VAL A 77 13.06 13.91 -5.52
N SER A 78 13.38 14.69 -4.49
CA SER A 78 12.71 15.96 -4.18
C SER A 78 12.99 17.06 -5.21
N ALA A 79 14.25 17.25 -5.63
CA ALA A 79 14.63 18.32 -6.56
C ALA A 79 14.00 18.20 -7.96
N LYS A 80 13.46 17.03 -8.29
CA LYS A 80 12.91 16.73 -9.61
C LYS A 80 11.41 16.52 -9.59
N SER A 81 10.71 16.78 -8.48
CA SER A 81 9.33 16.33 -8.26
C SER A 81 8.43 17.39 -7.64
N ASP A 82 7.53 17.95 -8.45
CA ASP A 82 6.31 18.61 -7.98
C ASP A 82 5.15 17.63 -7.74
N ASP A 83 5.41 16.33 -7.92
CA ASP A 83 4.39 15.28 -7.80
C ASP A 83 4.01 15.00 -6.33
N ALA A 84 2.71 15.03 -6.07
CA ALA A 84 2.03 14.87 -4.79
C ALA A 84 2.36 13.54 -4.06
N VAL A 85 2.90 12.55 -4.76
CA VAL A 85 3.28 11.25 -4.18
C VAL A 85 4.72 11.25 -3.66
N HIS A 86 5.68 11.66 -4.49
CA HIS A 86 7.09 11.38 -4.24
C HIS A 86 7.72 12.31 -3.20
N ARG A 87 7.28 13.57 -3.13
CA ARG A 87 7.79 14.52 -2.16
C ARG A 87 7.36 14.14 -0.73
N PRO A 88 6.07 13.92 -0.42
CA PRO A 88 5.66 13.43 0.89
C PRO A 88 6.33 12.11 1.27
N ALA A 89 6.45 11.17 0.33
CA ALA A 89 7.11 9.90 0.62
C ALA A 89 8.60 10.06 0.94
N ALA A 90 9.32 10.96 0.27
CA ALA A 90 10.71 11.28 0.60
C ALA A 90 10.82 11.91 2.00
N ASP A 91 9.91 12.80 2.37
CA ASP A 91 9.89 13.43 3.70
C ASP A 91 9.58 12.41 4.82
N LEU A 92 8.74 11.41 4.55
CA LEU A 92 8.53 10.28 5.46
C LEU A 92 9.77 9.41 5.63
N VAL A 93 10.53 9.15 4.56
CA VAL A 93 11.81 8.43 4.67
C VAL A 93 12.82 9.22 5.50
N ARG A 94 12.92 10.54 5.29
CA ARG A 94 13.78 11.41 6.12
C ARG A 94 13.35 11.38 7.58
N ALA A 95 12.06 11.52 7.85
CA ALA A 95 11.52 11.47 9.21
C ALA A 95 11.84 10.14 9.90
N ALA A 96 11.76 9.01 9.19
CA ALA A 96 12.12 7.70 9.71
C ALA A 96 13.63 7.52 9.98
N GLY A 97 14.51 8.32 9.36
CA GLY A 97 15.95 8.27 9.59
C GLY A 97 16.44 9.13 10.75
N LEU A 98 15.58 9.98 11.31
CA LEU A 98 15.94 10.82 12.43
C LEU A 98 16.15 9.98 13.71
N ARG A 99 17.24 10.28 14.41
CA ARG A 99 17.57 9.68 15.70
C ARG A 99 16.71 10.29 16.81
N ALA A 100 16.73 9.68 18.00
CA ALA A 100 15.98 10.16 19.17
C ALA A 100 16.27 11.62 19.56
N GLY A 101 17.40 12.20 19.11
CA GLY A 101 17.71 13.62 19.31
C GLY A 101 16.92 14.61 18.44
N ASP A 102 16.22 14.14 17.39
CA ASP A 102 15.49 15.02 16.45
C ASP A 102 14.03 14.60 16.22
N LEU A 103 13.37 14.15 17.29
CA LEU A 103 11.98 13.67 17.24
C LEU A 103 10.98 14.78 16.85
N ASN A 104 11.28 16.04 17.19
CA ASN A 104 10.42 17.15 16.81
C ASN A 104 10.44 17.43 15.31
N ALA A 105 11.61 17.34 14.64
CA ALA A 105 11.63 17.45 13.18
C ALA A 105 10.99 16.23 12.51
N ALA A 106 11.14 15.03 13.07
CA ALA A 106 10.47 13.83 12.58
C ALA A 106 8.95 13.99 12.61
N ARG A 107 8.40 14.46 13.74
CA ARG A 107 6.97 14.73 13.91
C ARG A 107 6.47 15.80 12.93
N ARG A 108 7.17 16.93 12.79
CA ARG A 108 6.76 17.99 11.86
C ARG A 108 6.70 17.46 10.42
N ARG A 109 7.78 16.84 9.94
CA ARG A 109 7.83 16.25 8.59
C ARG A 109 6.72 15.21 8.37
N ALA A 110 6.49 14.34 9.35
CA ALA A 110 5.46 13.31 9.23
C ALA A 110 4.05 13.92 9.17
N ARG A 111 3.75 14.97 9.95
CA ARG A 111 2.47 15.69 9.87
C ARG A 111 2.29 16.37 8.52
N ASP A 112 3.29 17.12 8.06
CA ASP A 112 3.22 17.85 6.79
C ASP A 112 3.01 16.88 5.62
N ALA A 113 3.75 15.77 5.60
CA ALA A 113 3.60 14.72 4.60
C ALA A 113 2.22 14.01 4.68
N GLY A 114 1.73 13.78 5.90
CA GLY A 114 0.41 13.18 6.14
C GLY A 114 -0.74 14.07 5.66
N SER A 115 -0.69 15.37 5.94
CA SER A 115 -1.63 16.36 5.42
C SER A 115 -1.62 16.38 3.90
N ALA A 116 -0.43 16.51 3.27
CA ALA A 116 -0.30 16.50 1.81
C ALA A 116 -0.83 15.21 1.17
N ALA A 117 -0.56 14.05 1.78
CA ALA A 117 -1.07 12.76 1.32
C ALA A 117 -2.60 12.66 1.44
N SER A 118 -3.17 13.20 2.52
CA SER A 118 -4.62 13.19 2.76
C SER A 118 -5.34 14.09 1.76
N ASP A 119 -4.84 15.31 1.57
CA ASP A 119 -5.36 16.28 0.58
C ASP A 119 -5.30 15.74 -0.85
N SER A 120 -4.31 14.88 -1.12
CA SER A 120 -4.11 14.24 -2.42
C SER A 120 -4.84 12.89 -2.58
N GLY A 121 -5.59 12.43 -1.57
CA GLY A 121 -6.33 11.16 -1.63
C GLY A 121 -5.44 9.92 -1.66
N LEU A 122 -4.29 9.94 -0.97
CA LEU A 122 -3.29 8.88 -0.93
C LEU A 122 -3.29 8.16 0.44
N PRO A 123 -4.29 7.30 0.72
CA PRO A 123 -4.50 6.73 2.06
C PRO A 123 -3.32 5.88 2.56
N GLY A 124 -2.60 5.19 1.66
CA GLY A 124 -1.41 4.43 2.03
C GLY A 124 -0.25 5.31 2.54
N LEU A 125 -0.08 6.52 1.98
CA LEU A 125 0.92 7.47 2.45
C LEU A 125 0.46 8.17 3.74
N ALA A 126 -0.83 8.46 3.88
CA ALA A 126 -1.39 8.97 5.14
C ALA A 126 -1.18 7.96 6.29
N ALA A 127 -1.46 6.67 6.04
CA ALA A 127 -1.20 5.61 7.00
C ALA A 127 0.29 5.52 7.41
N TRP A 128 1.21 5.66 6.45
CA TRP A 128 2.65 5.67 6.74
C TRP A 128 3.06 6.92 7.55
N ALA A 129 2.47 8.07 7.30
CA ALA A 129 2.67 9.26 8.14
C ALA A 129 2.26 9.00 9.59
N TRP A 130 1.10 8.38 9.82
CA TRP A 130 0.65 7.99 11.15
C TRP A 130 1.58 6.97 11.82
N ALA A 131 2.04 5.96 11.08
CA ALA A 131 3.01 4.99 11.60
C ALA A 131 4.34 5.67 12.00
N THR A 132 4.77 6.68 11.24
CA THR A 132 5.99 7.46 11.52
C THR A 132 5.82 8.32 12.78
N LEU A 133 4.64 8.93 12.97
CA LEU A 133 4.30 9.66 14.20
C LEU A 133 4.26 8.75 15.42
N CYS A 134 3.61 7.59 15.29
CA CYS A 134 3.58 6.56 16.34
C CYS A 134 5.00 6.19 16.79
N ARG A 135 5.89 5.90 15.83
CA ARG A 135 7.30 5.62 16.14
C ARG A 135 7.99 6.78 16.86
N ALA A 136 7.79 8.02 16.41
CA ALA A 136 8.40 9.19 17.04
C ALA A 136 7.92 9.39 18.48
N ASP A 137 6.65 9.09 18.76
CA ASP A 137 6.08 9.17 20.11
C ASP A 137 6.58 8.04 21.01
N LEU A 138 6.71 6.81 20.49
CA LEU A 138 7.35 5.70 21.22
C LEU A 138 8.80 6.00 21.58
N LEU A 139 9.56 6.61 20.67
CA LEU A 139 10.95 7.04 20.94
C LEU A 139 11.04 8.18 21.96
N ALA A 140 9.94 8.93 22.17
CA ALA A 140 9.83 9.97 23.17
C ALA A 140 9.19 9.49 24.49
N ASP A 141 8.92 8.19 24.62
CA ASP A 141 8.17 7.58 25.73
C ASP A 141 6.73 8.12 25.91
N ASP A 142 6.15 8.71 24.86
CA ASP A 142 4.75 9.15 24.83
C ASP A 142 3.85 8.04 24.30
N THR A 143 3.58 7.06 25.16
CA THR A 143 2.75 5.89 24.84
C THR A 143 1.29 6.26 24.53
N GLY A 144 0.78 7.35 25.11
CA GLY A 144 -0.59 7.82 24.89
C GLY A 144 -0.81 8.32 23.46
N SER A 145 0.04 9.24 23.00
CA SER A 145 0.00 9.72 21.61
C SER A 145 0.29 8.60 20.61
N ALA A 146 1.23 7.70 20.93
CA ALA A 146 1.57 6.57 20.08
C ALA A 146 0.37 5.65 19.80
N ALA A 147 -0.42 5.30 20.81
CA ALA A 147 -1.59 4.44 20.65
C ALA A 147 -2.65 5.07 19.72
N GLY A 148 -2.86 6.39 19.83
CA GLY A 148 -3.77 7.14 18.96
C GLY A 148 -3.31 7.13 17.49
N HIS A 149 -2.02 7.33 17.26
CA HIS A 149 -1.44 7.28 15.91
C HIS A 149 -1.45 5.87 15.31
N LEU A 150 -1.19 4.83 16.10
CA LEU A 150 -1.26 3.44 15.65
C LEU A 150 -2.68 3.07 15.18
N THR A 151 -3.70 3.48 15.93
CA THR A 151 -5.11 3.24 15.58
C THR A 151 -5.47 3.88 14.24
N ARG A 152 -5.02 5.12 14.00
CA ARG A 152 -5.22 5.81 12.71
C ARG A 152 -4.50 5.12 11.56
N ALA A 153 -3.24 4.73 11.77
CA ALA A 153 -2.47 4.00 10.77
C ALA A 153 -3.18 2.70 10.32
N ALA A 154 -3.74 1.95 11.27
CA ALA A 154 -4.49 0.72 10.97
C ALA A 154 -5.79 1.02 10.21
N GLY A 155 -6.55 2.05 10.62
CA GLY A 155 -7.80 2.45 9.97
C GLY A 155 -7.64 2.86 8.51
N ASP A 156 -6.56 3.59 8.19
CA ASP A 156 -6.29 4.11 6.85
C ASP A 156 -5.81 3.03 5.86
N THR A 157 -5.28 1.91 6.36
CA THR A 157 -4.96 0.72 5.54
C THR A 157 -6.16 -0.18 5.26
N GLY A 158 -7.29 0.04 5.95
CA GLY A 158 -8.41 -0.89 6.05
C GLY A 158 -9.59 -0.69 5.08
N ARG A 159 -9.62 0.36 4.25
CA ARG A 159 -10.71 0.54 3.26
C ARG A 159 -10.35 -0.03 1.90
N ALA A 160 -10.21 -1.35 1.82
CA ALA A 160 -10.60 -2.04 0.60
C ALA A 160 -12.10 -1.76 0.38
N PRO A 161 -12.59 -1.42 -0.83
CA PRO A 161 -14.02 -1.45 -1.05
C PRO A 161 -14.46 -2.87 -0.71
N ALA A 162 -15.37 -3.01 0.26
CA ALA A 162 -16.15 -4.22 0.40
C ALA A 162 -16.86 -4.41 -0.95
N ARG A 163 -16.20 -5.13 -1.87
CA ARG A 163 -16.91 -5.77 -2.96
C ARG A 163 -17.81 -6.75 -2.24
N SER A 164 -19.09 -6.39 -2.09
CA SER A 164 -20.15 -7.39 -2.00
C SER A 164 -20.02 -8.22 -3.29
N VAL A 165 -19.16 -9.22 -3.22
CA VAL A 165 -19.25 -10.35 -4.12
C VAL A 165 -20.41 -11.14 -3.55
N ASP A 166 -21.61 -10.86 -4.08
CA ASP A 166 -22.71 -11.81 -4.00
C ASP A 166 -22.21 -13.09 -4.68
N HIS A 167 -21.65 -14.00 -3.89
CA HIS A 167 -21.45 -15.36 -4.34
C HIS A 167 -22.79 -16.08 -4.25
N PRO A 168 -23.39 -16.50 -5.39
CA PRO A 168 -24.52 -17.39 -5.33
C PRO A 168 -24.09 -18.66 -4.60
N ARG A 169 -24.76 -18.98 -3.50
CA ARG A 169 -24.52 -20.22 -2.75
C ARG A 169 -24.64 -21.42 -3.71
N PRO A 170 -23.72 -22.39 -3.66
CA PRO A 170 -23.88 -23.62 -4.41
C PRO A 170 -25.12 -24.36 -3.90
N ARG A 171 -26.05 -24.67 -4.80
CA ARG A 171 -27.16 -25.59 -4.53
C ARG A 171 -26.56 -26.98 -4.30
N GLY A 172 -26.53 -27.41 -3.04
CA GLY A 172 -26.27 -28.80 -2.67
C GLY A 172 -27.44 -29.70 -3.11
N PRO A 173 -27.19 -31.02 -3.24
CA PRO A 173 -28.07 -31.94 -3.95
C PRO A 173 -29.35 -32.26 -3.17
N ASP A 174 -30.38 -32.60 -3.95
CA ASP A 174 -31.73 -32.98 -3.55
C ASP A 174 -31.81 -33.83 -2.26
N ASP A 175 -32.62 -33.38 -1.30
CA ASP A 175 -33.04 -34.19 -0.16
C ASP A 175 -34.36 -34.92 -0.50
N PRO A 176 -34.35 -36.25 -0.71
CA PRO A 176 -35.51 -37.03 -1.14
C PRO A 176 -36.54 -37.30 -0.02
N ARG A 177 -36.44 -36.66 1.15
CA ARG A 177 -37.27 -37.00 2.33
C ARG A 177 -38.57 -36.23 2.51
N ARG A 178 -38.97 -35.35 1.58
CA ARG A 178 -40.32 -34.73 1.59
C ARG A 178 -41.39 -35.57 0.86
N ARG A 179 -41.42 -36.88 1.13
CA ARG A 179 -42.52 -37.79 0.73
C ARG A 179 -43.21 -38.35 1.97
N ARG A 180 -44.54 -38.11 2.05
CA ARG A 180 -45.59 -38.54 3.02
C ARG A 180 -46.22 -37.29 3.65
N GLY A 181 -47.51 -36.97 3.55
CA GLY A 181 -48.68 -37.73 3.13
C GLY A 181 -49.93 -36.81 3.04
N PRO A 182 -51.15 -37.37 2.87
CA PRO A 182 -52.28 -36.84 2.07
C PRO A 182 -53.46 -36.35 2.98
N PRO A 183 -54.75 -36.21 2.58
CA PRO A 183 -55.42 -36.45 1.27
C PRO A 183 -56.47 -35.41 0.78
N ALA A 184 -56.85 -35.62 -0.49
CA ALA A 184 -58.11 -35.37 -1.19
C ALA A 184 -59.18 -34.42 -0.63
N ALA A 185 -59.66 -33.48 -1.48
CA ALA A 185 -61.08 -33.39 -1.85
C ALA A 185 -61.34 -32.43 -3.03
N ALA A 186 -62.28 -32.85 -3.88
CA ALA A 186 -63.20 -32.05 -4.72
C ALA A 186 -62.66 -31.24 -5.93
N ARG A 187 -62.91 -31.81 -7.13
CA ARG A 187 -63.26 -31.06 -8.34
C ARG A 187 -64.65 -30.40 -8.15
N PRO A 188 -64.96 -29.30 -8.86
CA PRO A 188 -65.67 -29.44 -10.14
C PRO A 188 -65.13 -28.55 -11.28
N ARG A 189 -65.77 -28.75 -12.43
CA ARG A 189 -65.38 -28.50 -13.83
C ARG A 189 -65.91 -27.14 -14.37
N PRO A 190 -65.67 -26.78 -15.67
CA PRO A 190 -65.48 -25.42 -16.16
C PRO A 190 -66.71 -24.82 -16.88
N ALA A 191 -66.65 -23.51 -17.15
CA ALA A 191 -67.35 -22.75 -18.20
C ALA A 191 -66.93 -21.27 -18.04
N THR A 192 -66.78 -20.37 -19.01
CA THR A 192 -66.94 -20.34 -20.46
C THR A 192 -66.30 -19.02 -20.91
N ARG A 193 -65.63 -19.03 -22.05
CA ARG A 193 -65.12 -17.86 -22.76
C ARG A 193 -66.33 -17.15 -23.42
N ARG A 194 -66.59 -15.88 -23.08
CA ARG A 194 -67.37 -14.97 -23.94
C ARG A 194 -66.41 -14.02 -24.64
N ARG A 195 -66.76 -13.68 -25.87
CA ARG A 195 -66.07 -12.76 -26.78
C ARG A 195 -66.02 -11.35 -26.22
#